data_AF-A0ABD1LR11-F1
#
_entry.id   AF-A0ABD1LR11-F1
#
_cell.length_a   1.000
_cell.length_b   1.000
_cell.length_c   1.000
_cell.angle_alpha   90.00
_cell.angle_beta   90.00
_cell.angle_gamma   90.00
#
_symmetry.space_group_name_H-M   'P 1'
#
loop_
_entity.id
_entity.type
_entity.pdbx_description
1 polymer ?
#
loop_
_entity_poly.entity_id
_entity_poly.type
_entity_poly.pdbx_seq_one_letter_code
_entity_poly.pdbx_strand_id
1 'polypeptide(L)'
;MKSLESVDISQDQLSGRIPNSISSLTSLSYLNLSYNNLSGPIPQGRQLSTLEDPFIYAGNQFLCRPPLPNACSPDDSEHGYQDEDEGEDDKKDKMEKLWFYFVVALGYIVGFWTVMGSLLMKRSWRQAYFQYIDKLSQRISVSWTIASFQERFTGTSDAE
;
A
#
# COMPACT_ATOMS: atom_id res chain seq x y z
N MET A 1 -38.19 2.08 -2.27
CA MET A 1 -38.37 2.98 -1.12
C MET A 1 -38.65 4.38 -1.65
N LYS A 2 -39.84 4.96 -1.45
CA LYS A 2 -40.27 6.23 -2.10
C LYS A 2 -40.55 7.39 -1.11
N SER A 3 -40.33 7.18 0.18
CA SER A 3 -40.70 8.13 1.26
C SER A 3 -39.49 8.73 1.97
N LEU A 4 -38.30 8.61 1.41
CA LEU A 4 -37.09 9.18 2.00
C LEU A 4 -37.04 10.67 1.68
N GLU A 5 -37.12 11.48 2.74
CA GLU A 5 -37.21 12.94 2.67
C GLU A 5 -35.86 13.61 2.97
N SER A 6 -35.11 13.10 3.94
CA SER A 6 -33.80 13.66 4.30
C SER A 6 -32.75 12.56 4.37
N VAL A 7 -31.58 12.84 3.81
CA VAL A 7 -30.41 11.97 3.83
C VAL A 7 -29.20 12.81 4.17
N ASP A 8 -28.58 12.55 5.31
CA ASP A 8 -27.26 13.09 5.64
C ASP A 8 -26.29 11.92 5.79
N ILE A 9 -25.29 11.87 4.92
CA ILE A 9 -24.23 10.87 4.95
C ILE A 9 -22.90 11.60 4.71
N SER A 10 -22.77 12.79 5.28
CA SER A 10 -21.58 13.61 5.18
C SER A 10 -20.48 13.15 6.13
N GLN A 11 -19.22 13.40 5.77
CA GLN A 11 -18.03 13.03 6.54
C GLN A 11 -17.90 11.53 6.80
N ASP A 12 -18.45 10.72 5.92
CA ASP A 12 -18.24 9.28 5.92
C ASP A 12 -17.11 8.93 4.94
N GLN A 13 -16.66 7.68 5.00
CA GLN A 13 -15.62 7.15 4.10
C GLN A 13 -16.27 6.45 2.89
N LEU A 14 -17.41 6.94 2.40
CA LEU A 14 -18.08 6.33 1.26
C LEU A 14 -17.27 6.56 -0.02
N SER A 15 -17.08 5.50 -0.79
CA SER A 15 -16.34 5.52 -2.05
C SER A 15 -17.19 5.02 -3.22
N GLY A 16 -16.72 5.28 -4.44
CA GLY A 16 -17.36 4.84 -5.68
C GLY A 16 -18.43 5.80 -6.22
N ARG A 17 -19.22 5.31 -7.18
CA ARG A 17 -20.17 6.13 -7.94
C ARG A 17 -21.52 6.23 -7.25
N ILE A 18 -22.09 7.44 -7.25
CA ILE A 18 -23.46 7.67 -6.78
C ILE A 18 -24.42 6.86 -7.67
N PRO A 19 -25.19 5.91 -7.11
CA PRO A 19 -26.03 5.03 -7.91
C PRO A 19 -27.21 5.80 -8.52
N ASN A 20 -27.52 5.50 -9.79
CA ASN A 20 -28.67 6.10 -10.48
C ASN A 20 -30.00 5.86 -9.75
N SER A 21 -30.10 4.84 -8.90
CA SER A 21 -31.29 4.57 -8.08
C SER A 21 -31.65 5.72 -7.14
N ILE A 22 -30.70 6.56 -6.71
CA ILE A 22 -30.98 7.71 -5.85
C ILE A 22 -31.86 8.75 -6.57
N SER A 23 -31.82 8.79 -7.91
CA SER A 23 -32.69 9.63 -8.74
C SER A 23 -34.18 9.23 -8.65
N SER A 24 -34.48 8.01 -8.18
CA SER A 24 -35.84 7.50 -8.03
C SER A 24 -36.52 7.95 -6.73
N LEU A 25 -35.79 8.63 -5.84
CA LEU A 25 -36.30 9.18 -4.59
C LEU A 25 -37.00 10.52 -4.87
N THR A 26 -38.30 10.46 -5.16
CA THR A 26 -39.10 11.63 -5.52
C THR A 26 -39.47 12.55 -4.35
N SER A 27 -39.31 12.09 -3.11
CA SER A 27 -39.71 12.82 -1.89
C SER A 27 -38.53 13.48 -1.17
N LEU A 28 -37.31 13.38 -1.72
CA LEU A 28 -36.07 13.82 -1.07
C LEU A 28 -35.96 15.35 -1.04
N SER A 29 -36.13 15.97 0.11
CA SER A 29 -36.00 17.42 0.32
C SER A 29 -34.60 17.86 0.75
N TYR A 30 -33.84 16.97 1.41
CA TYR A 30 -32.49 17.28 1.91
C TYR A 30 -31.52 16.14 1.60
N LEU A 31 -30.34 16.49 1.09
CA LEU A 31 -29.24 15.57 0.82
C LEU A 31 -27.94 16.24 1.23
N ASN A 32 -27.08 15.54 1.96
CA ASN A 32 -25.71 15.95 2.22
C ASN A 32 -24.78 14.76 2.03
N LEU A 33 -23.88 14.86 1.05
CA LEU A 33 -22.87 13.85 0.69
C LEU A 33 -21.46 14.41 0.84
N SER A 34 -21.31 15.54 1.53
CA SER A 34 -20.04 16.25 1.60
C SER A 34 -18.97 15.45 2.33
N TYR A 35 -17.71 15.71 2.01
CA TYR A 35 -16.53 15.10 2.65
C TYR A 35 -16.54 13.56 2.64
N ASN A 36 -16.83 12.97 1.47
CA ASN A 36 -16.67 11.55 1.19
C ASN A 36 -15.64 11.33 0.06
N ASN A 37 -15.42 10.07 -0.32
CA ASN A 37 -14.55 9.67 -1.43
C ASN A 37 -15.35 9.29 -2.70
N LEU A 38 -16.48 9.96 -2.95
CA LEU A 38 -17.35 9.66 -4.09
C LEU A 38 -16.73 10.09 -5.42
N SER A 39 -17.00 9.33 -6.47
CA SER A 39 -16.41 9.52 -7.80
C SER A 39 -17.43 9.44 -8.93
N GLY A 40 -17.06 10.02 -10.08
CA GLY A 40 -17.86 9.98 -11.30
C GLY A 40 -18.98 11.02 -11.38
N PRO A 41 -19.89 10.88 -12.37
CA PRO A 41 -20.90 11.89 -12.63
C PRO A 41 -22.04 11.84 -11.61
N ILE A 42 -22.49 13.02 -11.16
CA ILE A 42 -23.73 13.15 -10.39
C ILE A 42 -24.91 12.66 -11.25
N PRO A 43 -25.76 11.73 -10.76
CA PRO A 43 -26.90 11.23 -11.51
C PRO A 43 -27.96 12.32 -11.69
N GLN A 44 -28.57 12.37 -12.87
CA GLN A 44 -29.64 13.30 -13.15
C GLN A 44 -30.96 12.70 -12.67
N GLY A 45 -31.53 13.31 -11.62
CA GLY A 45 -32.87 13.00 -11.13
C GLY A 45 -33.65 14.28 -10.97
N ARG A 46 -34.97 14.23 -11.18
CA ARG A 46 -35.85 15.41 -11.06
C ARG A 46 -35.63 16.15 -9.73
N GLN A 47 -35.43 15.39 -8.64
CA GLN A 47 -35.24 15.92 -7.29
C GLN A 47 -33.79 16.34 -6.98
N LEU A 48 -32.80 15.70 -7.62
CA LEU A 48 -31.39 16.08 -7.49
C LEU A 48 -31.10 17.37 -8.25
N SER A 49 -31.81 17.61 -9.34
CA SER A 49 -31.75 18.88 -10.09
C SER A 49 -32.26 20.07 -9.27
N THR A 50 -33.16 19.86 -8.30
CA THR A 50 -33.59 20.92 -7.37
C THR A 50 -32.61 21.17 -6.23
N LEU A 51 -31.63 20.28 -6.02
CA LEU A 51 -30.58 20.41 -5.00
C LEU A 51 -29.32 20.99 -5.65
N GLU A 52 -29.39 22.28 -5.98
CA GLU A 52 -28.32 23.01 -6.70
C GLU A 52 -27.15 23.44 -5.81
N ASP A 53 -27.23 23.21 -4.50
CA ASP A 53 -26.22 23.67 -3.56
C ASP A 53 -24.88 22.89 -3.73
N PRO A 54 -23.78 23.55 -4.12
CA PRO A 54 -22.47 22.91 -4.25
C PRO A 54 -21.93 22.35 -2.92
N PHE A 55 -22.38 22.86 -1.77
CA PHE A 55 -21.93 22.41 -0.45
C PHE A 55 -22.31 20.94 -0.18
N ILE A 56 -23.44 20.48 -0.74
CA ILE A 56 -23.93 19.09 -0.60
C ILE A 56 -22.91 18.07 -1.13
N TYR A 57 -22.12 18.46 -2.13
CA TYR A 57 -21.16 17.60 -2.81
C TYR A 57 -19.70 17.97 -2.50
N ALA A 58 -19.48 18.99 -1.67
CA ALA A 58 -18.15 19.51 -1.35
C ALA A 58 -17.26 18.42 -0.73
N GLY A 59 -15.94 18.49 -0.95
CA GLY A 59 -15.01 17.53 -0.36
C GLY A 59 -14.95 16.16 -1.06
N ASN A 60 -15.67 15.95 -2.16
CA ASN A 60 -15.53 14.76 -3.02
C ASN A 60 -14.69 15.10 -4.26
N GLN A 61 -13.41 14.73 -4.24
CA GLN A 61 -12.43 15.18 -5.24
C GLN A 61 -12.71 14.70 -6.68
N PHE A 62 -13.40 13.57 -6.83
CA PHE A 62 -13.62 12.88 -8.11
C PHE A 62 -15.05 12.99 -8.64
N LEU A 63 -15.91 13.80 -8.02
CA LEU A 63 -17.23 14.10 -8.57
C LEU A 63 -17.12 15.10 -9.72
N CYS A 64 -17.89 14.83 -10.77
CA CYS A 64 -17.95 15.65 -11.97
C CYS A 64 -19.42 15.91 -12.38
N ARG A 65 -19.67 16.97 -13.17
CA ARG A 65 -20.99 17.54 -13.60
C ARG A 65 -21.44 18.77 -12.78
N PRO A 66 -22.26 19.70 -13.34
CA PRO A 66 -22.85 20.79 -12.57
C PRO A 66 -23.63 20.28 -11.35
N PRO A 67 -23.51 20.89 -10.16
CA PRO A 67 -22.96 22.24 -9.87
C PRO A 67 -21.44 22.33 -9.67
N LEU A 68 -20.65 21.26 -9.91
CA LEU A 68 -19.19 21.27 -9.74
C LEU A 68 -18.45 21.68 -11.04
N PRO A 69 -17.30 22.36 -10.94
CA PRO A 69 -16.53 22.86 -12.08
C PRO A 69 -15.80 21.78 -12.90
N ASN A 70 -15.79 20.53 -12.44
CA ASN A 70 -15.07 19.43 -13.10
C ASN A 70 -15.97 18.80 -14.17
N ALA A 71 -15.60 18.95 -15.45
CA ALA A 71 -16.25 18.26 -16.55
C ALA A 71 -15.84 16.78 -16.57
N CYS A 72 -16.80 15.86 -16.66
CA CYS A 72 -16.50 14.44 -16.85
C CYS A 72 -15.92 14.24 -18.25
N SER A 73 -14.71 13.67 -18.37
CA SER A 73 -14.17 13.26 -19.66
C SER A 73 -15.00 12.12 -20.25
N PRO A 74 -15.40 12.19 -21.53
CA PRO A 74 -16.30 11.20 -22.15
C PRO A 74 -15.63 9.89 -22.58
N ASP A 75 -14.39 9.58 -22.16
CA ASP A 75 -13.66 8.39 -22.65
C ASP A 75 -13.91 7.11 -21.81
N ASP A 76 -14.82 7.16 -20.83
CA ASP A 76 -15.14 6.03 -19.94
C ASP A 76 -16.44 5.30 -20.32
N SER A 77 -16.90 5.38 -21.58
CA SER A 77 -18.14 4.71 -22.00
C SER A 77 -17.98 3.32 -22.63
N GLU A 78 -16.77 2.78 -22.81
CA GLU A 78 -16.66 1.44 -23.42
C GLU A 78 -15.39 0.64 -23.07
N HIS A 79 -14.91 0.73 -21.83
CA HIS A 79 -14.11 -0.36 -21.28
C HIS A 79 -14.66 -0.72 -19.90
N GLY A 80 -15.33 -1.87 -19.82
CA GLY A 80 -15.33 -2.64 -18.61
C GLY A 80 -13.89 -3.09 -18.33
N TYR A 81 -13.10 -2.22 -17.72
CA TYR A 81 -11.93 -2.64 -16.97
C TYR A 81 -12.39 -2.92 -15.54
N GLN A 82 -12.28 -4.18 -15.16
CA GLN A 82 -12.13 -4.59 -13.79
C GLN A 82 -10.83 -3.94 -13.28
N ASP A 83 -10.91 -2.69 -12.83
CA ASP A 83 -10.00 -2.26 -11.80
C ASP A 83 -10.55 -2.87 -10.51
N GLU A 84 -9.92 -3.96 -10.10
CA GLU A 84 -9.93 -4.42 -8.72
C GLU A 84 -9.35 -3.28 -7.88
N ASP A 85 -10.21 -2.32 -7.51
CA ASP A 85 -9.91 -1.34 -6.47
C ASP A 85 -9.84 -2.13 -5.17
N GLU A 86 -8.64 -2.67 -4.89
CA GLU A 86 -8.27 -3.18 -3.59
C GLU A 86 -8.68 -2.13 -2.56
N GLY A 87 -9.55 -2.53 -1.63
CA GLY A 87 -10.25 -1.63 -0.74
C GLY A 87 -9.29 -0.69 -0.02
N GLU A 88 -9.76 0.48 0.36
CA GLU A 88 -8.98 1.43 1.16
C GLU A 88 -8.45 0.78 2.47
N ASP A 89 -9.16 -0.23 2.97
CA ASP A 89 -8.74 -1.13 4.04
C ASP A 89 -7.51 -1.99 3.68
N ASP A 90 -7.43 -2.50 2.43
CA ASP A 90 -6.33 -3.33 1.90
C ASP A 90 -5.05 -2.52 1.56
N LYS A 91 -5.12 -1.18 1.57
CA LYS A 91 -3.92 -0.34 1.50
C LYS A 91 -3.38 -0.02 2.89
N LYS A 92 -4.28 0.16 3.85
CA LYS A 92 -3.94 0.45 5.24
C LYS A 92 -3.26 -0.75 5.91
N ASP A 93 -3.78 -1.96 5.75
CA ASP A 93 -3.19 -3.19 6.29
C ASP A 93 -1.79 -3.48 5.69
N LYS A 94 -1.60 -3.25 4.38
CA LYS A 94 -0.31 -3.39 3.69
C LYS A 94 0.70 -2.40 4.26
N MET A 95 0.27 -1.17 4.50
CA MET A 95 1.16 -0.14 5.03
C MET A 95 1.49 -0.38 6.50
N GLU A 96 0.56 -0.89 7.30
CA GLU A 96 0.82 -1.35 8.66
C GLU A 96 1.84 -2.51 8.66
N LYS A 97 1.66 -3.51 7.79
CA LYS A 97 2.60 -4.63 7.66
C LYS A 97 4.00 -4.20 7.23
N LEU A 98 4.10 -3.27 6.27
CA LEU A 98 5.37 -2.67 5.86
C LEU A 98 6.03 -1.89 6.99
N TRP A 99 5.24 -1.15 7.77
CA TRP A 99 5.72 -0.40 8.93
C TRP A 99 6.27 -1.35 10.01
N PHE A 100 5.59 -2.45 10.31
CA PHE A 100 6.08 -3.47 11.23
C PHE A 100 7.41 -4.07 10.76
N TYR A 101 7.52 -4.41 9.47
CA TYR A 101 8.77 -4.93 8.92
C TYR A 101 9.93 -3.93 9.03
N PHE A 102 9.66 -2.65 8.76
CA PHE A 102 10.66 -1.60 8.89
C PHE A 102 11.16 -1.46 10.33
N VAL A 103 10.26 -1.47 11.32
CA VAL A 103 10.63 -1.41 12.75
C VAL A 103 11.45 -2.63 13.16
N VAL A 104 11.04 -3.84 12.75
CA VAL A 104 11.77 -5.08 13.05
C VAL A 104 13.16 -5.05 12.41
N ALA A 105 13.27 -4.64 11.15
CA ALA A 105 14.53 -4.56 10.44
C ALA A 105 15.49 -3.55 11.10
N LEU A 106 15.01 -2.36 11.44
CA LEU A 106 15.80 -1.36 12.17
C LEU A 106 16.24 -1.88 13.54
N GLY A 107 15.34 -2.54 14.28
CA GLY A 107 15.65 -3.14 15.58
C GLY A 107 16.74 -4.21 15.48
N TYR A 108 16.68 -5.07 14.46
CA TYR A 108 17.70 -6.07 14.20
C TYR A 108 19.05 -5.43 13.88
N ILE A 109 19.07 -4.43 12.99
CA ILE A 109 20.30 -3.71 12.60
C ILE A 109 20.93 -3.08 13.85
N VAL A 110 20.17 -2.28 14.60
CA VAL A 110 20.69 -1.58 15.79
C VAL A 110 21.14 -2.56 16.86
N GLY A 111 20.35 -3.61 17.14
CA GLY A 111 20.70 -4.64 18.12
C GLY A 111 21.97 -5.40 17.73
N PHE A 112 22.05 -5.85 16.47
CA PHE A 112 23.22 -6.55 15.95
C PHE A 112 24.48 -5.68 16.02
N TRP A 113 24.41 -4.43 15.56
CA TRP A 113 25.56 -3.51 15.61
C TRP A 113 25.94 -3.09 17.02
N THR A 114 25.00 -3.01 17.96
CA THR A 114 25.31 -2.71 19.37
C THR A 114 26.07 -3.86 20.02
N VAL A 115 25.63 -5.10 19.80
CA VAL A 115 26.33 -6.28 20.31
C VAL A 115 27.69 -6.43 19.63
N MET A 116 27.74 -6.33 18.30
CA MET A 116 28.99 -6.44 17.55
C MET A 116 29.97 -5.31 17.91
N GLY A 117 29.49 -4.07 18.01
CA GLY A 117 30.28 -2.90 18.39
C GLY A 117 30.80 -2.99 19.83
N SER A 118 30.00 -3.44 20.78
CA SER A 118 30.43 -3.63 22.17
C SER A 118 31.49 -4.74 22.31
N LEU A 119 31.38 -5.83 21.55
CA LEU A 119 32.40 -6.88 21.47
C LEU A 119 33.72 -6.34 20.89
N LEU A 120 33.66 -5.44 19.92
CA LEU A 120 34.84 -4.83 19.29
C LEU A 120 35.48 -3.71 20.14
N MET A 121 34.74 -3.02 21.00
CA MET A 121 35.28 -1.95 21.85
C MET A 121 36.15 -2.48 22.99
N LYS A 122 35.79 -3.64 23.57
CA LYS A 122 36.56 -4.18 24.68
C LYS A 122 37.86 -4.79 24.15
N ARG A 123 38.99 -4.13 24.41
CA ARG A 123 40.34 -4.52 23.89
C ARG A 123 40.63 -6.02 23.95
N SER A 124 40.29 -6.68 25.06
CA SER A 124 40.49 -8.12 25.25
C SER A 124 39.59 -8.97 24.36
N TRP A 125 38.33 -8.58 24.16
CA TRP A 125 37.37 -9.30 23.31
C TRP A 125 37.65 -9.07 21.84
N ARG A 126 38.08 -7.86 21.46
CA ARG A 126 38.51 -7.55 20.09
C ARG A 126 39.64 -8.46 19.62
N GLN A 127 40.63 -8.68 20.47
CA GLN A 127 41.76 -9.56 20.16
C GLN A 127 41.33 -11.03 20.06
N ALA A 128 40.52 -11.52 21.00
CA ALA A 128 40.00 -12.89 20.96
C ALA A 128 39.10 -13.15 19.75
N TYR A 129 38.24 -12.19 19.41
CA TYR A 129 37.38 -12.24 18.22
C TYR A 129 38.20 -12.28 16.93
N PHE A 130 39.21 -11.42 16.79
CA PHE A 130 40.06 -11.39 15.61
C PHE A 130 40.87 -12.70 15.46
N GLN A 131 41.39 -13.25 16.55
CA GLN A 131 42.06 -14.56 16.55
C GLN A 131 41.12 -15.70 16.15
N TYR A 132 39.87 -15.66 16.58
CA TYR A 132 38.86 -16.64 16.19
C TYR A 132 38.55 -16.57 14.69
N ILE A 133 38.34 -15.36 14.15
CA ILE A 133 38.07 -15.14 12.72
C ILE A 133 39.26 -15.56 11.86
N ASP A 134 40.49 -15.21 12.25
CA ASP A 134 41.70 -15.59 11.51
C ASP A 134 41.86 -17.12 11.43
N LYS A 135 41.58 -17.82 12.54
CA LYS A 135 41.57 -19.29 12.58
C LYS A 135 40.50 -19.89 11.66
N LEU A 136 39.33 -19.28 11.57
CA LEU A 136 38.26 -19.75 10.68
C LEU A 136 38.62 -19.49 9.21
N SER A 137 39.16 -18.30 8.89
CA SER A 137 39.62 -17.93 7.56
C SER A 137 40.68 -18.89 7.04
N GLN A 138 41.66 -19.23 7.88
CA GLN A 138 42.67 -20.23 7.54
C GLN A 138 42.08 -21.62 7.29
N ARG A 139 41.14 -22.08 8.12
CA ARG A 139 40.48 -23.39 7.91
C ARG A 139 39.67 -23.43 6.62
N ILE A 140 38.93 -22.36 6.33
CA ILE A 140 38.14 -22.25 5.11
C ILE A 140 39.07 -22.19 3.90
N SER A 141 40.13 -21.39 3.94
CA SER A 141 41.12 -21.29 2.87
C SER A 141 41.76 -22.65 2.59
N VAL A 142 42.23 -23.36 3.62
CA VAL A 142 42.81 -24.70 3.46
C VAL A 142 41.78 -25.69 2.90
N SER A 143 40.56 -25.72 3.45
CA SER A 143 39.49 -26.59 2.95
C SER A 143 39.13 -26.30 1.50
N TRP A 144 39.09 -25.03 1.10
CA TRP A 144 38.80 -24.60 -0.26
C TRP A 144 39.95 -24.91 -1.23
N THR A 145 41.20 -24.79 -0.78
CA THR A 145 42.38 -25.20 -1.58
C THR A 145 42.44 -26.72 -1.77
N ILE A 146 42.11 -27.51 -0.75
CA ILE A 146 42.05 -28.98 -0.87
C ILE A 146 40.89 -29.39 -1.78
N ALA A 147 39.71 -28.81 -1.60
CA ALA A 147 38.55 -29.10 -2.44
C ALA A 147 38.81 -28.74 -3.92
N SER A 148 39.38 -27.56 -4.20
CA SER A 148 39.70 -27.15 -5.56
C SER A 148 40.85 -27.97 -6.19
N PHE A 149 41.82 -28.44 -5.39
CA PHE A 149 42.84 -29.38 -5.83
C PHE A 149 42.26 -30.77 -6.14
N GLN A 150 41.33 -31.24 -5.32
CA GLN A 150 40.66 -32.53 -5.50
C GLN A 150 39.78 -32.55 -6.76
N GLU A 151 39.02 -31.48 -7.03
CA GLU A 151 38.28 -31.30 -8.29
C GLU A 151 39.21 -31.29 -9.52
N ARG A 152 40.39 -30.68 -9.39
CA ARG A 152 41.39 -30.63 -10.47
C ARG A 152 41.93 -32.02 -10.84
N PHE A 153 42.08 -32.92 -9.86
CA PHE A 153 42.59 -34.28 -10.07
C PHE A 153 41.53 -35.25 -10.58
N THR A 154 40.28 -35.14 -10.11
CA THR A 154 39.17 -35.97 -10.62
C THR A 154 38.84 -35.64 -12.07
N GLY A 155 38.91 -34.36 -12.47
CA GLY A 155 38.70 -33.95 -13.86
C GLY A 155 39.77 -34.44 -14.86
N THR A 156 40.95 -34.85 -14.38
CA THR A 156 42.02 -35.39 -15.24
C THR A 156 42.06 -36.92 -15.29
N SER A 157 41.38 -37.63 -14.37
CA SER A 157 41.36 -39.10 -14.35
C SER A 157 40.33 -39.71 -15.30
N ASP A 158 39.35 -38.93 -15.79
CA ASP A 158 38.31 -39.39 -16.71
C ASP A 158 38.67 -39.12 -18.20
N ALA A 159 39.90 -38.69 -18.49
CA ALA A 159 40.36 -38.31 -19.83
C ALA A 159 41.42 -39.26 -20.43
N GLU A 160 41.66 -40.42 -19.82
CA GLU A 160 42.59 -41.46 -20.33
C GLU A 160 41.87 -42.79 -20.59
#